data_AF-A0A0C2F6B9-F1
#
_entry.id   AF-A0A0C2F6B9-F1
#
_cell.length_a   1.000
_cell.length_b   1.000
_cell.length_c   1.000
_cell.angle_alpha   90.00
_cell.angle_beta   90.00
_cell.angle_gamma   90.00
#
_symmetry.space_group_name_H-M   'P 1'
#
loop_
_entity.id
_entity.type
_entity.pdbx_description
1 polymer ?
#
loop_
_entity_poly.entity_id
_entity_poly.type
_entity_poly.pdbx_seq_one_letter_code
_entity_poly.pdbx_strand_id
1 'polypeptide(L)'
;LEIPSDSSRTPSPTGSSVSCSSCPSVVILEPPRRKPFSPEELQSRKRFKGEKQVSLRGKHDVLVYQIPGTEDAYVFCHDRTNVHYQIFQCVHCWEFKKVTPILVIGDEFLEDPDKLDHCCLGTNMLEDRVKRLTHKWLMNLREESKFCKSSPKEEYDNFLKWLRDESDEDKQVRKKMVKIFKESGRYKEHRKLFARCAMSPVTGTIVTAMIITEKVFLQVLQA
;
A
#
# COMPACT_ATOMS: atom_id res chain seq x y z
N LEU A 1 -56.55 54.70 -16.01
CA LEU A 1 -56.49 55.93 -15.19
C LEU A 1 -55.51 55.66 -14.07
N GLU A 2 -54.30 56.21 -13.97
CA GLU A 2 -53.57 57.24 -14.72
C GLU A 2 -52.06 57.00 -14.51
N ILE A 3 -51.27 57.54 -15.43
CA ILE A 3 -49.80 57.56 -15.52
C ILE A 3 -49.29 58.85 -14.85
N PRO A 4 -48.08 58.87 -14.27
CA PRO A 4 -47.01 59.77 -14.77
C PRO A 4 -45.66 59.00 -14.86
N SER A 5 -44.86 58.96 -15.94
CA SER A 5 -44.33 59.94 -16.92
C SER A 5 -43.51 61.10 -16.32
N ASP A 6 -42.18 60.94 -16.21
CA ASP A 6 -41.12 61.58 -17.04
C ASP A 6 -39.73 61.27 -16.44
N SER A 7 -38.78 60.65 -17.16
CA SER A 7 -37.86 61.18 -18.19
C SER A 7 -36.77 62.13 -17.67
N SER A 8 -35.53 61.63 -17.60
CA SER A 8 -34.35 62.39 -18.07
C SER A 8 -33.15 61.48 -18.35
N ARG A 9 -32.73 61.47 -19.62
CA ARG A 9 -31.51 60.88 -20.19
C ARG A 9 -30.24 61.53 -19.62
N THR A 10 -29.12 60.79 -19.57
CA THR A 10 -27.95 61.01 -20.46
C THR A 10 -26.89 59.89 -20.32
N PRO A 11 -26.06 59.63 -21.35
CA PRO A 11 -25.28 58.40 -21.50
C PRO A 11 -23.77 58.53 -21.21
N SER A 12 -23.17 57.39 -20.86
CA SER A 12 -21.79 56.86 -21.04
C SER A 12 -20.57 57.80 -20.98
N PRO A 13 -19.47 57.34 -20.37
CA PRO A 13 -18.43 56.75 -21.23
C PRO A 13 -17.77 55.48 -20.68
N THR A 14 -17.65 54.50 -21.57
CA THR A 14 -16.47 53.68 -21.85
C THR A 14 -15.43 53.55 -20.73
N GLY A 15 -15.55 52.46 -19.96
CA GLY A 15 -14.51 51.97 -19.06
C GLY A 15 -13.85 50.73 -19.64
N SER A 16 -12.68 50.94 -20.23
CA SER A 16 -11.86 50.02 -20.99
C SER A 16 -11.63 48.65 -20.37
N SER A 17 -11.76 47.65 -21.23
CA SER A 17 -11.05 46.37 -21.18
C SER A 17 -9.55 46.58 -20.98
N VAL A 18 -9.04 46.11 -19.84
CA VAL A 18 -7.60 45.87 -19.63
C VAL A 18 -7.39 44.37 -19.54
N SER A 19 -7.15 43.80 -20.72
CA SER A 19 -6.42 42.56 -20.91
C SER A 19 -4.93 42.88 -20.81
N CYS A 20 -4.26 42.39 -19.77
CA CYS A 20 -2.80 42.33 -19.61
C CYS A 20 -2.52 41.55 -18.31
N SER A 21 -1.54 40.67 -18.18
CA SER A 21 -0.44 40.32 -19.06
C SER A 21 0.07 38.93 -18.67
N SER A 22 0.46 38.18 -19.70
CA SER A 22 1.66 37.34 -19.72
C SER A 22 1.99 36.55 -18.45
N CYS A 23 1.34 35.41 -18.26
CA CYS A 23 1.99 34.32 -17.53
C CYS A 23 3.25 33.96 -18.34
N PRO A 24 4.47 34.03 -17.78
CA PRO A 24 5.61 33.43 -18.43
C PRO A 24 5.28 31.95 -18.61
N SER A 25 5.20 31.50 -19.86
CA SER A 25 5.11 30.09 -20.18
C SER A 25 6.32 29.42 -19.55
N VAL A 26 6.14 28.85 -18.37
CA VAL A 26 7.12 27.94 -17.77
C VAL A 26 7.24 26.82 -18.78
N VAL A 27 8.35 26.84 -19.52
CA VAL A 27 8.76 25.71 -20.34
C VAL A 27 9.05 24.61 -19.32
N ILE A 28 8.03 23.82 -19.01
CA ILE A 28 8.20 22.56 -18.29
C ILE A 28 9.00 21.71 -19.27
N LEU A 29 10.33 21.78 -19.16
CA LEU A 29 11.23 20.82 -19.77
C LEU A 29 10.84 19.46 -19.17
N GLU A 30 9.97 18.72 -19.88
CA GLU A 30 9.69 17.34 -19.52
C GLU A 30 11.05 16.63 -19.40
N PRO A 31 11.32 15.97 -18.26
CA PRO A 31 12.54 15.21 -18.11
C PRO A 31 12.69 14.28 -19.31
N PRO A 32 13.87 14.21 -19.95
CA PRO A 32 14.06 13.37 -21.12
C PRO A 32 13.56 11.95 -20.82
N ARG A 33 12.58 11.50 -21.59
CA ARG A 33 12.01 10.15 -21.45
C ARG A 33 13.16 9.16 -21.60
N ARG A 34 13.54 8.51 -20.51
CA ARG A 34 14.63 7.52 -20.51
C ARG A 34 14.29 6.46 -21.55
N LYS A 35 15.25 6.16 -22.44
CA LYS A 35 15.09 5.07 -23.40
C LYS A 35 14.76 3.79 -22.63
N PRO A 36 13.78 2.98 -23.10
CA PRO A 36 13.56 1.65 -22.54
C PRO A 36 14.86 0.84 -22.58
N PHE A 37 15.15 0.10 -21.51
CA PHE A 37 16.32 -0.77 -21.45
C PHE A 37 16.24 -1.86 -22.52
N SER A 38 17.36 -2.15 -23.16
CA SER A 38 17.45 -3.29 -24.08
C SER A 38 17.38 -4.61 -23.30
N PRO A 39 16.89 -5.71 -23.90
CA PRO A 39 16.90 -7.03 -23.26
C PRO A 39 18.28 -7.47 -22.77
N GLU A 40 19.34 -7.16 -23.52
CA GLU A 40 20.74 -7.50 -23.19
C GLU A 40 21.25 -6.71 -21.97
N GLU A 41 20.89 -5.42 -21.88
CA GLU A 41 21.18 -4.59 -20.71
C GLU A 41 20.50 -5.11 -19.45
N LEU A 42 19.25 -5.60 -19.58
CA LEU A 42 18.54 -6.18 -18.44
C LEU A 42 19.21 -7.47 -17.96
N GLN A 43 19.63 -8.35 -18.88
CA GLN A 43 20.24 -9.63 -18.54
C GLN A 43 21.62 -9.50 -17.87
N SER A 44 22.42 -8.51 -18.27
CA SER A 44 23.76 -8.27 -17.71
C SER A 44 23.76 -7.66 -16.30
N ARG A 45 22.62 -7.13 -15.83
CA ARG A 45 22.50 -6.53 -14.50
C ARG A 45 22.59 -7.56 -13.38
N LYS A 46 23.28 -7.16 -12.31
CA LYS A 46 23.31 -7.90 -11.04
C LYS A 46 21.90 -8.11 -10.50
N ARG A 47 21.62 -9.33 -10.04
CA ARG A 47 20.33 -9.73 -9.51
C ARG A 47 20.34 -9.80 -8.00
N PHE A 48 19.26 -9.34 -7.38
CA PHE A 48 19.04 -9.41 -5.94
C PHE A 48 17.71 -10.11 -5.71
N LYS A 49 17.73 -11.16 -4.89
CA LYS A 49 16.54 -12.00 -4.69
C LYS A 49 15.54 -11.29 -3.78
N GLY A 50 14.29 -11.20 -4.23
CA GLY A 50 13.15 -10.84 -3.40
C GLY A 50 12.31 -12.06 -3.03
N GLU A 51 11.62 -11.98 -1.90
CA GLU A 51 10.59 -12.94 -1.49
C GLU A 51 9.21 -12.38 -1.83
N LYS A 52 8.39 -13.17 -2.51
CA LYS A 52 6.98 -12.82 -2.75
C LYS A 52 6.17 -12.97 -1.48
N GLN A 53 5.44 -11.93 -1.11
CA GLN A 53 4.51 -11.96 0.01
C GLN A 53 3.17 -11.34 -0.36
N VAL A 54 2.13 -11.69 0.39
CA VAL A 54 0.77 -11.18 0.16
C VAL A 54 0.72 -9.67 0.36
N SER A 55 0.05 -8.98 -0.56
CA SER A 55 -0.18 -7.54 -0.43
C SER A 55 -1.30 -7.23 0.57
N LEU A 56 -1.09 -6.15 1.32
CA LEU A 56 -2.09 -5.60 2.23
C LEU A 56 -3.10 -4.70 1.51
N ARG A 57 -2.76 -4.23 0.30
CA ARG A 57 -3.45 -3.08 -0.34
C ARG A 57 -3.84 -3.31 -1.79
N GLY A 58 -3.42 -4.41 -2.40
CA GLY A 58 -3.57 -4.62 -3.84
C GLY A 58 -3.72 -6.07 -4.22
N LYS A 59 -4.05 -6.26 -5.51
CA LYS A 59 -4.20 -7.58 -6.14
C LYS A 59 -2.88 -8.30 -6.34
N HIS A 60 -1.80 -7.55 -6.57
CA HIS A 60 -0.48 -8.08 -6.85
C HIS A 60 0.29 -8.30 -5.55
N ASP A 61 1.05 -9.39 -5.48
CA ASP A 61 1.99 -9.66 -4.40
C ASP A 61 3.02 -8.52 -4.27
N VAL A 62 3.54 -8.36 -3.06
CA VAL A 62 4.70 -7.52 -2.80
C VAL A 62 5.97 -8.33 -2.91
N LEU A 63 7.09 -7.66 -3.16
CA LEU A 63 8.42 -8.23 -3.01
C LEU A 63 9.09 -7.67 -1.77
N VAL A 64 9.59 -8.57 -0.94
CA VAL A 64 10.29 -8.25 0.31
C VAL A 64 11.77 -8.57 0.13
N TYR A 65 12.62 -7.61 0.47
CA TYR A 65 14.07 -7.76 0.48
C TYR A 65 14.59 -7.61 1.90
N GLN A 66 15.13 -8.70 2.45
CA GLN A 66 15.80 -8.66 3.75
C GLN A 66 17.10 -7.86 3.63
N ILE A 67 17.28 -6.87 4.51
CA ILE A 67 18.51 -6.09 4.57
C ILE A 67 19.62 -6.98 5.16
N PRO A 68 20.75 -7.18 4.45
CA PRO A 68 21.80 -8.06 4.92
C PRO A 68 22.34 -7.62 6.30
N GLY A 69 22.39 -8.56 7.24
CA GLY A 69 22.91 -8.33 8.59
C GLY A 69 21.89 -7.74 9.58
N THR A 70 20.64 -7.52 9.17
CA THR A 70 19.57 -7.04 10.07
C THR A 70 18.33 -7.96 10.03
N GLU A 71 17.39 -7.71 10.94
CA GLU A 71 16.05 -8.33 10.93
C GLU A 71 15.04 -7.47 10.14
N ASP A 72 15.49 -6.38 9.54
CA ASP A 72 14.67 -5.44 8.81
C ASP A 72 14.62 -5.77 7.32
N ALA A 73 13.56 -5.34 6.67
CA ALA A 73 13.35 -5.55 5.25
C ALA A 73 12.76 -4.30 4.58
N TYR A 74 13.07 -4.15 3.30
CA TYR A 74 12.36 -3.25 2.40
C TYR A 74 11.23 -4.01 1.71
N VAL A 75 10.06 -3.38 1.65
CA VAL A 75 8.87 -3.94 1.01
C VAL A 75 8.53 -3.09 -0.20
N PHE A 76 8.40 -3.74 -1.35
CA PHE A 76 8.05 -3.10 -2.59
C PHE A 76 6.71 -3.62 -3.13
N CYS A 77 5.79 -2.72 -3.49
CA CYS A 77 4.55 -3.05 -4.16
C CYS A 77 4.68 -2.90 -5.68
N HIS A 78 3.93 -3.72 -6.41
CA HIS A 78 3.84 -3.60 -7.87
C HIS A 78 3.20 -2.25 -8.25
N ASP A 79 3.83 -1.55 -9.19
CA ASP A 79 3.34 -0.29 -9.75
C ASP A 79 2.83 -0.50 -11.18
N ARG A 80 3.70 -0.99 -12.07
CA ARG A 80 3.35 -1.22 -13.48
C ARG A 80 4.21 -2.30 -14.12
N THR A 81 3.69 -2.86 -15.22
CA THR A 81 4.37 -3.89 -16.01
C THR A 81 4.74 -3.33 -17.38
N ASN A 82 5.98 -3.51 -17.78
CA ASN A 82 6.48 -3.29 -19.14
C ASN A 82 6.68 -4.65 -19.85
N VAL A 83 7.00 -4.61 -21.14
CA VAL A 83 7.14 -5.83 -21.97
C VAL A 83 8.18 -6.80 -21.41
N HIS A 84 9.30 -6.29 -20.88
CA HIS A 84 10.43 -7.12 -20.44
C HIS A 84 10.72 -7.09 -18.93
N TYR A 85 10.06 -6.20 -18.19
CA TYR A 85 10.31 -6.01 -16.76
C TYR A 85 9.11 -5.37 -16.08
N GLN A 86 9.07 -5.49 -14.76
CA GLN A 86 8.09 -4.84 -13.90
C GLN A 86 8.76 -3.72 -13.12
N ILE A 87 7.98 -2.72 -12.74
CA ILE A 87 8.41 -1.65 -11.85
C ILE A 87 7.65 -1.83 -10.55
N PHE A 88 8.41 -1.87 -9.47
CA PHE A 88 7.91 -1.90 -8.10
C PHE A 88 8.31 -0.60 -7.39
N GLN A 89 7.59 -0.24 -6.33
CA GLN A 89 7.87 0.96 -5.53
C GLN A 89 7.91 0.63 -4.05
N CYS A 90 8.81 1.25 -3.30
CA CYS A 90 8.91 1.07 -1.85
C CYS A 90 7.64 1.57 -1.15
N VAL A 91 6.98 0.67 -0.41
CA VAL A 91 5.70 0.95 0.25
C VAL A 91 5.85 2.05 1.29
N HIS A 92 6.90 1.99 2.11
CA HIS A 92 7.11 2.94 3.20
C HIS A 92 7.58 4.31 2.69
N CYS A 93 8.42 4.37 1.65
CA CYS A 93 8.76 5.66 1.03
C CYS A 93 7.52 6.38 0.47
N TRP A 94 6.58 5.61 -0.10
CA TRP A 94 5.34 6.14 -0.64
C TRP A 94 4.46 6.81 0.44
N GLU A 95 4.49 6.32 1.69
CA GLU A 95 3.81 6.97 2.83
C GLU A 95 4.37 8.36 3.13
N PHE A 96 5.67 8.58 2.87
CA PHE A 96 6.33 9.89 2.94
C PHE A 96 6.21 10.70 1.64
N LYS A 97 5.35 10.28 0.71
CA LYS A 97 5.18 10.88 -0.63
C LYS A 97 6.46 10.88 -1.49
N LYS A 98 7.45 10.05 -1.15
CA LYS A 98 8.64 9.84 -1.98
C LYS A 98 8.45 8.61 -2.85
N VAL A 99 8.70 8.76 -4.14
CA VAL A 99 8.66 7.64 -5.09
C VAL A 99 10.06 7.04 -5.18
N THR A 100 10.21 5.82 -4.69
CA THR A 100 11.47 5.05 -4.77
C THR A 100 11.21 3.79 -5.60
N PRO A 101 11.35 3.87 -6.94
CA PRO A 101 11.05 2.77 -7.84
C PRO A 101 12.24 1.82 -7.99
N ILE A 102 11.96 0.55 -8.26
CA ILE A 102 12.96 -0.46 -8.55
C ILE A 102 12.49 -1.37 -9.70
N LEU A 103 13.43 -1.77 -10.56
CA LEU A 103 13.14 -2.68 -11.69
C LEU A 103 13.21 -4.13 -11.23
N VAL A 104 12.27 -4.93 -11.71
CA VAL A 104 12.11 -6.33 -11.32
C VAL A 104 11.87 -7.22 -12.53
N ILE A 105 12.48 -8.41 -12.55
CA ILE A 105 12.15 -9.50 -13.48
C ILE A 105 11.88 -10.75 -12.65
N GLY A 106 10.67 -11.29 -12.75
CA GLY A 106 10.22 -12.37 -11.87
C GLY A 106 10.19 -11.90 -10.41
N ASP A 107 11.08 -12.47 -9.60
CA ASP A 107 11.21 -12.18 -8.16
C ASP A 107 12.59 -11.58 -7.84
N GLU A 108 13.26 -11.02 -8.86
CA GLU A 108 14.62 -10.51 -8.74
C GLU A 108 14.65 -9.03 -9.08
N PHE A 109 15.28 -8.25 -8.20
CA PHE A 109 15.56 -6.85 -8.43
C PHE A 109 16.81 -6.69 -9.31
N LEU A 110 16.79 -5.71 -10.20
CA LEU A 110 17.89 -5.41 -11.13
C LEU A 110 18.88 -4.36 -10.60
N GLU A 111 18.63 -3.88 -9.39
CA GLU A 111 19.42 -2.89 -8.66
C GLU A 111 19.44 -3.29 -7.19
N ASP A 112 20.45 -2.84 -6.44
CA ASP A 112 20.56 -3.16 -5.02
C ASP A 112 19.50 -2.38 -4.23
N PRO A 113 18.52 -3.05 -3.59
CA PRO A 113 17.48 -2.36 -2.84
C PRO A 113 18.02 -1.52 -1.67
N ASP A 114 19.19 -1.87 -1.13
CA ASP A 114 19.86 -1.15 -0.03
C ASP A 114 20.58 0.13 -0.49
N LYS A 115 20.89 0.24 -1.79
CA LYS A 115 21.57 1.42 -2.36
C LYS A 115 20.62 2.44 -2.98
N LEU A 116 19.32 2.17 -2.92
CA LEU A 116 18.32 3.14 -3.32
C LEU A 116 18.23 4.29 -2.31
N ASP A 117 17.87 5.46 -2.81
CA ASP A 117 17.64 6.65 -2.01
C ASP A 117 16.29 6.54 -1.27
N HIS A 118 16.22 5.71 -0.24
CA HIS A 118 15.04 5.59 0.63
C HIS A 118 14.95 6.78 1.59
N CYS A 119 13.73 7.24 1.88
CA CYS A 119 13.47 8.13 3.02
C CYS A 119 12.87 7.39 4.22
N CYS A 120 12.63 6.09 4.09
CA CYS A 120 12.11 5.24 5.16
C CYS A 120 13.23 4.40 5.78
N LEU A 121 13.00 3.93 7.00
CA LEU A 121 13.77 2.85 7.60
C LEU A 121 13.22 1.50 7.13
N GLY A 122 14.05 0.45 7.21
CA GLY A 122 13.57 -0.92 7.04
C GLY A 122 12.51 -1.26 8.10
N THR A 123 11.64 -2.21 7.78
CA THR A 123 10.60 -2.69 8.70
C THR A 123 10.95 -4.07 9.21
N ASN A 124 10.65 -4.36 10.47
CA ASN A 124 10.88 -5.69 11.04
C ASN A 124 10.18 -6.76 10.17
N MET A 125 10.98 -7.66 9.60
CA MET A 125 10.53 -8.62 8.61
C MET A 125 9.48 -9.58 9.17
N LEU A 126 9.64 -10.02 10.42
CA LEU A 126 8.73 -10.97 11.05
C LEU A 126 7.40 -10.31 11.43
N GLU A 127 7.42 -9.07 11.91
CA GLU A 127 6.22 -8.31 12.20
C GLU A 127 5.39 -8.05 10.93
N ASP A 128 6.04 -7.60 9.86
CA ASP A 128 5.37 -7.38 8.57
C ASP A 128 4.81 -8.69 8.00
N ARG A 129 5.56 -9.80 8.14
CA ARG A 129 5.09 -11.13 7.74
C ARG A 129 3.86 -11.56 8.51
N VAL A 130 3.85 -11.45 9.85
CA VAL A 130 2.68 -11.74 10.69
C VAL A 130 1.48 -10.89 10.28
N LYS A 131 1.70 -9.60 10.02
CA LYS A 131 0.66 -8.68 9.56
C LYS A 131 0.04 -9.14 8.23
N ARG A 132 0.86 -9.54 7.25
CA ARG A 132 0.39 -10.05 5.95
C ARG A 132 -0.35 -11.37 6.06
N LEU A 133 0.14 -12.30 6.87
CA LEU A 133 -0.54 -13.58 7.09
C LEU A 133 -1.89 -13.39 7.79
N THR A 134 -1.94 -12.50 8.79
CA THR A 134 -3.20 -12.12 9.44
C THR A 134 -4.17 -11.53 8.43
N HIS A 135 -3.71 -10.61 7.58
CA HIS A 135 -4.54 -10.03 6.53
C HIS A 135 -5.07 -11.08 5.55
N LYS A 136 -4.20 -11.98 5.06
CA LYS A 136 -4.59 -13.09 4.18
C LYS A 136 -5.68 -13.95 4.80
N TRP A 137 -5.49 -14.35 6.06
CA TRP A 137 -6.46 -15.15 6.81
C TRP A 137 -7.82 -14.43 6.90
N LEU A 138 -7.83 -13.15 7.26
CA LEU A 138 -9.07 -12.38 7.40
C LEU A 138 -9.80 -12.16 6.06
N MET A 139 -9.06 -12.04 4.95
CA MET A 139 -9.66 -11.96 3.62
C MET A 139 -10.31 -13.28 3.24
N ASN A 140 -9.62 -14.41 3.44
CA ASN A 140 -10.19 -15.75 3.21
C ASN A 140 -11.44 -15.97 4.07
N LEU A 141 -11.39 -15.63 5.35
CA LEU A 141 -12.56 -15.69 6.24
C LEU A 141 -13.71 -14.85 5.74
N ARG A 142 -13.47 -13.68 5.16
CA ARG A 142 -14.55 -12.85 4.60
C ARG A 142 -15.17 -13.48 3.35
N GLU A 143 -14.37 -14.14 2.53
CA GLU A 143 -14.87 -14.86 1.37
C GLU A 143 -15.70 -16.09 1.77
N GLU A 144 -15.25 -16.80 2.80
CA GLU A 144 -15.89 -17.99 3.37
C GLU A 144 -17.04 -17.69 4.33
N SER A 145 -17.08 -16.51 4.98
CA SER A 145 -18.13 -16.11 5.93
C SER A 145 -19.51 -15.97 5.29
N LYS A 146 -19.57 -15.96 3.95
CA LYS A 146 -20.81 -16.22 3.20
C LYS A 146 -21.48 -17.55 3.61
N PHE A 147 -20.72 -18.47 4.17
CA PHE A 147 -21.13 -19.83 4.55
C PHE A 147 -20.74 -20.20 5.99
N CYS A 148 -19.84 -19.46 6.64
CA CYS A 148 -19.24 -19.84 7.90
C CYS A 148 -20.03 -19.34 9.13
N LYS A 149 -20.28 -20.22 10.10
CA LYS A 149 -20.97 -19.94 11.38
C LYS A 149 -20.03 -19.81 12.59
N SER A 150 -18.72 -19.88 12.37
CA SER A 150 -17.74 -19.83 13.44
C SER A 150 -17.81 -18.52 14.22
N SER A 151 -17.64 -18.61 15.53
CA SER A 151 -17.51 -17.43 16.38
C SER A 151 -16.14 -16.76 16.17
N PRO A 152 -16.02 -15.44 16.42
CA PRO A 152 -14.74 -14.73 16.32
C PRO A 152 -13.64 -15.28 17.24
N LYS A 153 -14.02 -15.99 18.31
CA LYS A 153 -13.07 -16.65 19.21
C LYS A 153 -12.49 -17.91 18.57
N GLU A 154 -13.33 -18.75 17.98
CA GLU A 154 -12.91 -19.96 17.28
C GLU A 154 -11.96 -19.60 16.14
N GLU A 155 -12.28 -18.57 15.35
CA GLU A 155 -11.40 -18.15 14.25
C GLU A 155 -10.05 -17.59 14.70
N TYR A 156 -10.03 -16.90 15.84
CA TYR A 156 -8.78 -16.47 16.45
C TYR A 156 -7.90 -17.67 16.86
N ASP A 157 -8.50 -18.65 17.52
CA ASP A 157 -7.80 -19.86 17.96
C ASP A 157 -7.34 -20.71 16.76
N ASN A 158 -8.17 -20.80 15.71
CA ASN A 158 -7.82 -21.45 14.44
C ASN A 158 -6.63 -20.77 13.77
N PHE A 159 -6.62 -19.44 13.68
CA PHE A 159 -5.49 -18.69 13.13
C PHE A 159 -4.20 -18.93 13.94
N LEU A 160 -4.28 -18.92 15.27
CA LEU A 160 -3.12 -19.19 16.14
C LEU A 160 -2.58 -20.61 15.96
N LYS A 161 -3.47 -21.59 15.76
CA LYS A 161 -3.09 -22.97 15.47
C LYS A 161 -2.44 -23.07 14.10
N TRP A 162 -3.04 -22.49 13.08
CA TRP A 162 -2.49 -22.46 11.72
C TRP A 162 -1.10 -21.82 11.68
N LEU A 163 -0.92 -20.67 12.34
CA LEU A 163 0.38 -19.98 12.41
C LEU A 163 1.45 -20.80 13.13
N ARG A 164 1.06 -21.69 14.06
CA ARG A 164 1.97 -22.57 14.79
C ARG A 164 2.32 -23.83 14.02
N ASP A 165 1.33 -24.44 13.38
CA ASP A 165 1.38 -25.84 12.94
C ASP A 165 1.41 -26.00 11.42
N GLU A 166 0.92 -25.01 10.66
CA GLU A 166 0.64 -25.15 9.22
C GLU A 166 1.27 -24.07 8.33
N SER A 167 1.82 -22.98 8.87
CA SER A 167 2.52 -22.01 8.03
C SER A 167 3.82 -22.58 7.44
N ASP A 168 4.21 -22.11 6.25
CA ASP A 168 5.40 -22.56 5.48
C ASP A 168 6.75 -22.17 6.13
N GLU A 169 6.73 -21.69 7.37
CA GLU A 169 7.88 -21.12 8.08
C GLU A 169 8.51 -22.15 9.02
N ASP A 170 9.80 -21.97 9.33
CA ASP A 170 10.49 -22.83 10.29
C ASP A 170 9.83 -22.82 11.68
N LYS A 171 9.93 -23.95 12.40
CA LYS A 171 9.32 -24.11 13.74
C LYS A 171 9.69 -22.99 14.72
N GLN A 172 10.93 -22.51 14.69
CA GLN A 172 11.38 -21.41 15.56
C GLN A 172 10.78 -20.07 15.12
N VAL A 173 10.71 -19.84 13.81
CA VAL A 173 10.09 -18.66 13.22
C VAL A 173 8.60 -18.61 13.55
N ARG A 174 7.87 -19.72 13.39
CA ARG A 174 6.46 -19.86 13.80
C ARG A 174 6.23 -19.52 15.26
N LYS A 175 7.10 -19.99 16.16
CA LYS A 175 7.03 -19.66 17.59
C LYS A 175 7.21 -18.15 17.83
N LYS A 176 8.13 -17.50 17.13
CA LYS A 176 8.32 -16.04 17.18
C LYS A 176 7.10 -15.31 16.62
N MET A 177 6.57 -15.73 15.48
CA MET A 177 5.39 -15.15 14.85
C MET A 177 4.15 -15.21 15.75
N VAL A 178 3.89 -16.34 16.40
CA VAL A 178 2.79 -16.48 17.37
C VAL A 178 2.98 -15.52 18.55
N LYS A 179 4.22 -15.34 19.03
CA LYS A 179 4.54 -14.40 20.11
C LYS A 179 4.26 -12.96 19.67
N ILE A 180 4.82 -12.53 18.53
CA ILE A 180 4.60 -11.21 17.92
C ILE A 180 3.11 -10.94 17.76
N PHE A 181 2.37 -11.89 17.17
CA PHE A 181 0.94 -11.72 16.97
C PHE A 181 0.22 -11.48 18.29
N LYS A 182 0.46 -12.28 19.33
CA LYS A 182 -0.17 -12.10 20.65
C LYS A 182 0.16 -10.75 21.29
N GLU A 183 1.39 -10.29 21.13
CA GLU A 183 1.88 -9.02 21.67
C GLU A 183 1.28 -7.80 20.94
N SER A 184 1.06 -7.90 19.63
CA SER A 184 0.58 -6.81 18.74
C SER A 184 -0.83 -6.26 18.99
N GLY A 185 -1.58 -6.77 19.96
CA GLY A 185 -2.95 -6.25 20.21
C GLY A 185 -3.73 -6.90 21.35
N ARG A 186 -3.17 -7.94 22.00
CA ARG A 186 -3.89 -8.78 22.95
C ARG A 186 -5.19 -9.36 22.36
N TYR A 187 -5.77 -10.35 23.04
CA TYR A 187 -6.97 -11.01 22.54
C TYR A 187 -8.15 -10.06 22.26
N LYS A 188 -8.32 -8.99 23.05
CA LYS A 188 -9.47 -8.08 22.94
C LYS A 188 -9.50 -7.32 21.62
N GLU A 189 -8.35 -6.92 21.07
CA GLU A 189 -8.30 -6.17 19.81
C GLU A 189 -8.38 -7.09 18.61
N HIS A 190 -7.66 -8.22 18.65
CA HIS A 190 -7.78 -9.24 17.62
C HIS A 190 -9.23 -9.74 17.52
N ARG A 191 -9.91 -10.01 18.64
CA ARG A 191 -11.33 -10.40 18.62
C ARG A 191 -12.20 -9.39 17.86
N LYS A 192 -11.99 -8.08 18.02
CA LYS A 192 -12.75 -7.07 17.27
C LYS A 192 -12.46 -7.15 15.77
N LEU A 193 -11.20 -7.38 15.40
CA LEU A 193 -10.78 -7.52 14.01
C LEU A 193 -11.43 -8.75 13.34
N PHE A 194 -11.37 -9.90 14.01
CA PHE A 194 -12.00 -11.14 13.55
C PHE A 194 -13.53 -11.02 13.51
N ALA A 195 -14.15 -10.41 14.52
CA ALA A 195 -15.59 -10.19 14.54
C ALA A 195 -16.07 -9.33 13.37
N ARG A 196 -15.31 -8.27 13.03
CA ARG A 196 -15.65 -7.42 11.88
C ARG A 196 -15.63 -8.19 10.57
N CYS A 197 -14.71 -9.14 10.40
CA CYS A 197 -14.58 -9.90 9.15
C CYS A 197 -15.54 -11.09 9.07
N ALA A 198 -15.83 -11.75 10.20
CA ALA A 198 -16.75 -12.87 10.27
C ALA A 198 -18.23 -12.46 10.22
N MET A 199 -18.59 -11.28 10.75
CA MET A 199 -20.00 -10.89 10.96
C MET A 199 -20.53 -9.82 9.99
N SER A 200 -19.73 -9.29 9.07
CA SER A 200 -20.21 -8.24 8.15
C SER A 200 -20.81 -8.84 6.88
N PRO A 201 -22.13 -8.69 6.62
CA PRO A 201 -22.69 -8.99 5.30
C PRO A 201 -22.08 -8.05 4.26
N VAL A 202 -21.69 -8.60 3.10
CA VAL A 202 -21.12 -7.83 1.99
C VAL A 202 -22.20 -6.96 1.36
N THR A 203 -22.43 -5.76 1.90
CA THR A 203 -23.09 -4.68 1.16
C THR A 203 -21.99 -3.90 0.43
N GLY A 204 -22.10 -3.81 -0.89
CA GLY A 204 -21.03 -3.48 -1.83
C GLY A 204 -20.51 -2.03 -1.82
N THR A 205 -20.42 -1.36 -0.67
CA THR A 205 -20.14 0.09 -0.61
C THR A 205 -19.02 0.48 0.37
N ILE A 206 -18.10 -0.43 0.70
CA ILE A 206 -17.08 -0.16 1.75
C ILE A 206 -15.67 -0.59 1.30
N VAL A 207 -15.20 -0.07 0.18
CA VAL A 207 -13.75 -0.08 -0.13
C VAL A 207 -13.04 1.04 0.66
N THR A 208 -13.76 2.08 1.08
CA THR A 208 -13.20 3.28 1.73
C THR A 208 -12.86 3.12 3.22
N ALA A 209 -13.47 2.16 3.95
CA ALA A 209 -13.21 2.03 5.39
C ALA A 209 -11.90 1.29 5.74
N MET A 210 -11.24 0.64 4.77
CA MET A 210 -9.98 -0.07 5.04
C MET A 210 -8.77 0.86 5.19
N ILE A 211 -8.76 2.03 4.54
CA ILE A 211 -7.72 3.07 4.76
C ILE A 211 -7.77 3.58 6.22
N ILE A 212 -8.95 3.59 6.84
CA ILE A 212 -9.11 4.01 8.24
C ILE A 212 -8.62 2.91 9.21
N THR A 213 -8.71 1.64 8.82
CA THR A 213 -8.25 0.53 9.67
C THR A 213 -6.72 0.41 9.70
N GLU A 214 -6.05 0.87 8.63
CA GLU A 214 -4.59 0.99 8.55
C GLU A 214 -4.04 2.02 9.55
N LYS A 215 -4.73 3.16 9.75
CA LYS A 215 -4.37 4.13 10.81
C LYS A 215 -4.54 3.56 12.22
N VAL A 216 -5.58 2.76 12.47
CA VAL A 216 -5.79 2.14 13.79
C VAL A 216 -4.79 1.02 14.05
N PHE A 217 -4.45 0.21 13.04
CA PHE A 217 -3.44 -0.85 13.17
C PHE A 217 -2.01 -0.27 13.31
N LEU A 218 -1.70 0.85 12.64
CA LEU A 218 -0.44 1.57 12.82
C LEU A 218 -0.35 2.28 14.18
N GLN A 219 -1.46 2.82 14.70
CA GLN A 219 -1.50 3.41 16.05
C GLN A 219 -1.34 2.37 17.16
N VAL A 220 -1.75 1.13 16.95
CA VAL A 220 -1.60 0.03 17.92
C VAL A 220 -0.19 -0.58 17.89
N LEU A 221 0.52 -0.54 16.76
CA LEU A 221 1.90 -1.03 16.67
C LEU A 221 2.97 0.01 17.04
N GLN A 222 2.61 1.28 17.20
CA GLN A 222 3.54 2.38 17.53
C GLN A 222 3.40 2.92 18.97
N ALA A 223 2.62 2.26 19.84
CA ALA A 223 2.38 2.63 21.23
C ALA A 223 2.82 1.51 22.19
#